data_AF-A0A7V8VU81-F1
#
_entry.id   AF-A0A7V8VU81-F1
#
_cell.length_a   1.000
_cell.length_b   1.000
_cell.length_c   1.000
_cell.angle_alpha   90.00
_cell.angle_beta   90.00
_cell.angle_gamma   90.00
#
_symmetry.space_group_name_H-M   'P 1'
#
loop_
_entity.id
_entity.type
_entity.pdbx_description
1 polymer ?
#
loop_
_entity_poly.entity_id
_entity_poly.type
_entity_poly.pdbx_seq_one_letter_code
_entity_poly.pdbx_strand_id
1 'polypeptide(L)' 'MRQPPLRIALPKGRVMLHALGLWEQLGSGVLPGASESRRLIIPSRDGRFEFLPVKNQDVPTYV' A
#
# COMPACT_ATOMS: atom_id res chain seq x y z
N MET A 1 22.62 9.41 2.45
CA MET A 1 21.42 9.64 1.60
C MET A 1 20.33 8.69 2.06
N ARG A 2 19.11 9.18 2.32
CA ARG A 2 17.99 8.32 2.73
C ARG A 2 17.41 7.69 1.47
N GLN A 3 17.27 6.36 1.43
CA GLN A 3 16.63 5.70 0.28
C GLN A 3 15.15 6.10 0.23
N PRO A 4 14.58 6.30 -0.98
CA PRO A 4 13.15 6.54 -1.11
C PRO A 4 12.34 5.32 -0.63
N PRO A 5 11.12 5.51 -0.12
CA PRO A 5 10.24 4.39 0.25
C PRO A 5 10.00 3.44 -0.92
N LEU A 6 9.89 2.13 -0.64
CA LEU A 6 9.53 1.16 -1.65
C LEU A 6 8.04 1.29 -1.97
N ARG A 7 7.71 1.55 -3.24
CA ARG A 7 6.32 1.66 -3.69
C ARG A 7 5.79 0.30 -4.13
N ILE A 8 4.62 -0.08 -3.63
CA ILE A 8 3.99 -1.38 -3.83
C ILE A 8 2.62 -1.18 -4.47
N ALA A 9 2.47 -1.65 -5.71
CA ALA A 9 1.17 -1.67 -6.39
C ALA A 9 0.27 -2.75 -5.77
N LEU A 10 -0.95 -2.38 -5.39
CA LEU A 10 -1.93 -3.30 -4.83
C LEU A 10 -3.25 -3.26 -5.62
N PRO A 11 -3.86 -4.42 -5.92
CA PRO A 11 -5.20 -4.49 -6.49
C PRO A 11 -6.25 -3.93 -5.52
N LYS A 12 -7.00 -2.90 -5.93
CA LYS A 12 -8.09 -2.28 -5.13
C LYS A 12 -9.13 -3.30 -4.69
N GLY A 13 -9.80 -2.98 -3.58
CA GLY A 13 -10.88 -3.79 -3.02
C GLY A 13 -10.38 -4.82 -2.02
N ARG A 14 -10.98 -6.02 -2.00
CA ARG A 14 -10.75 -7.02 -0.94
C ARG A 14 -9.29 -7.45 -0.82
N VAL A 15 -8.62 -7.66 -1.96
CA VAL A 15 -7.23 -8.13 -1.98
C VAL A 15 -6.29 -7.09 -1.34
N MET A 16 -6.50 -5.79 -1.57
CA MET A 16 -5.76 -4.73 -0.88
C MET A 16 -5.89 -4.86 0.65
N LEU A 17 -7.10 -5.08 1.18
CA LEU A 17 -7.30 -5.18 2.62
C LEU A 17 -6.57 -6.39 3.22
N HIS A 18 -6.59 -7.54 2.53
CA HIS A 18 -5.81 -8.71 2.95
C HIS A 18 -4.30 -8.43 2.91
N ALA A 19 -3.80 -7.82 1.84
CA ALA A 19 -2.39 -7.48 1.72
C ALA A 19 -1.94 -6.50 2.81
N LEU A 20 -2.71 -5.42 3.06
CA LEU A 20 -2.43 -4.47 4.14
C LEU A 20 -2.46 -5.13 5.53
N GLY A 21 -3.31 -6.14 5.72
CA GLY A 21 -3.30 -6.96 6.94
C GLY A 21 -1.98 -7.70 7.17
N LEU A 22 -1.38 -8.24 6.11
CA LEU A 22 -0.04 -8.86 6.18
C LEU A 22 1.03 -7.82 6.54
N TRP A 23 0.96 -6.63 5.95
CA TRP A 23 1.90 -5.54 6.28
C TRP A 23 1.74 -5.05 7.73
N GLU A 24 0.52 -5.01 8.27
CA GLU A 24 0.30 -4.71 9.69
C GLU A 24 0.95 -5.77 10.59
N GLN A 25 0.84 -7.05 10.25
CA GLN A 25 1.52 -8.14 11.00
C GLN A 25 3.04 -8.02 10.96
N LEU A 26 3.61 -7.42 9.90
CA LEU A 26 5.03 -7.14 9.77
C LEU A 26 5.47 -5.83 10.48
N GLY A 27 4.55 -5.09 11.09
CA GLY A 27 4.81 -3.81 11.75
C GLY A 27 4.83 -2.59 10.81
N SER A 28 4.56 -2.80 9.52
CA SER A 28 4.67 -1.79 8.45
C SER A 28 3.31 -1.47 7.80
N GLY A 29 2.21 -1.63 8.53
CA GLY A 29 0.88 -1.30 8.03
C GLY A 29 0.62 0.20 7.91
N VAL A 30 -0.61 0.55 7.54
CA VAL A 30 -1.04 1.93 7.26
C VAL A 30 -1.74 2.57 8.46
N LEU A 31 -1.89 3.89 8.45
CA LEU A 31 -2.69 4.57 9.48
C LEU A 31 -4.16 4.08 9.45
N PRO A 32 -4.85 4.04 10.62
CA PRO A 32 -6.28 3.70 10.67
C PRO A 32 -7.10 4.56 9.70
N GLY A 33 -8.01 3.95 8.95
CA GLY A 33 -8.86 4.62 7.94
C GLY A 33 -8.14 5.06 6.66
N ALA A 34 -6.82 4.90 6.54
CA ALA A 34 -6.09 5.33 5.35
C ALA A 34 -6.47 4.51 4.10
N SER A 35 -6.83 3.24 4.28
CA SER A 35 -7.32 2.34 3.22
C SER A 35 -8.72 2.71 2.68
N GLU A 36 -9.51 3.47 3.44
CA GLU A 36 -10.84 3.97 3.05
C GLU A 36 -10.75 5.30 2.29
N SER A 37 -9.60 5.96 2.35
CA SER A 37 -9.37 7.22 1.66
C SER A 37 -9.31 7.05 0.14
N ARG A 38 -9.70 8.08 -0.62
CA ARG A 38 -9.54 8.12 -2.08
C ARG A 38 -8.11 8.49 -2.52
N ARG A 39 -7.12 8.39 -1.65
CA ARG A 39 -5.73 8.72 -1.98
C ARG A 39 -5.16 7.70 -2.95
N LEU A 40 -4.35 8.19 -3.89
CA LEU A 40 -3.63 7.32 -4.84
C LEU A 40 -2.40 6.68 -4.19
N ILE A 41 -1.80 7.34 -3.20
CA ILE A 41 -0.64 6.83 -2.46
C ILE A 41 -1.00 6.81 -0.98
N ILE A 42 -0.79 5.65 -0.35
CA ILE A 42 -1.03 5.41 1.07
C ILE A 42 0.33 5.10 1.73
N PRO A 43 0.88 5.98 2.58
CA PRO A 43 2.15 5.70 3.25
C PRO A 43 1.97 4.66 4.36
N SER A 44 2.98 3.82 4.57
CA SER A 44 3.09 3.01 5.78
C SER A 44 3.40 3.88 7.00
N ARG A 45 3.01 3.43 8.19
CA ARG A 45 3.23 4.12 9.46
C ARG A 45 4.73 4.32 9.77
N ASP A 46 5.57 3.39 9.34
CA ASP A 46 7.02 3.44 9.51
C ASP A 46 7.76 4.22 8.40
N GLY A 47 7.03 4.69 7.38
CA GLY A 47 7.56 5.43 6.24
C GLY A 47 8.49 4.64 5.31
N ARG A 48 8.57 3.31 5.47
CA ARG A 48 9.40 2.44 4.61
C ARG A 48 8.73 2.09 3.29
N PHE A 49 7.40 2.12 3.26
CA PHE A 49 6.60 1.69 2.12
C PHE A 49 5.56 2.73 1.72
N GLU A 50 5.20 2.70 0.44
CA GLU A 50 4.08 3.43 -0.11
C GLU A 50 3.20 2.47 -0.90
N PHE A 51 1.93 2.35 -0.52
CA PHE A 51 0.97 1.50 -1.21
C PHE A 51 0.24 2.29 -2.28
N LEU A 52 0.19 1.75 -3.51
CA LEU A 52 -0.46 2.34 -4.67
C LEU A 52 -1.68 1.47 -5.05
N PRO A 53 -2.91 1.83 -4.64
CA PRO A 53 -4.10 1.09 -5.02
C PRO A 53 -4.44 1.32 -6.48
N VAL A 54 -4.43 0.27 -7.30
CA VAL A 54 -4.73 0.30 -8.75
C VAL A 54 -5.80 -0.73 -9.12
N LYS A 55 -6.31 -0.73 -10.36
CA LYS A 55 -7.18 -1.82 -10.81
C LYS A 55 -6.35 -3.10 -10.93
N ASN A 56 -6.97 -4.27 -10.75
CA ASN A 56 -6.26 -5.56 -10.79
C ASN A 56 -5.42 -5.73 -12.06
N GLN A 57 -5.99 -5.38 -13.21
CA GLN A 57 -5.31 -5.46 -14.51
C GLN A 57 -4.12 -4.50 -14.65
N ASP A 58 -4.07 -3.43 -13.85
CA ASP A 58 -3.03 -2.42 -13.93
C ASP A 58 -1.83 -2.77 -13.04
N VAL A 59 -1.96 -3.70 -12.08
CA VAL A 59 -0.85 -4.07 -11.18
C VAL A 59 0.45 -4.41 -11.94
N PRO A 60 0.45 -5.27 -12.99
CA PRO A 60 1.66 -5.58 -13.75
C PRO A 60 2.23 -4.41 -14.56
N THR A 61 1.43 -3.37 -14.83
CA THR A 61 1.90 -2.16 -15.53
C THR A 61 2.77 -1.29 -14.62
N TYR A 62 2.57 -1.39 -13.30
CA TYR A 62 3.27 -0.58 -12.29
C TYR A 62 4.45 -1.30 -11.62
N VAL A 63 4.57 -2.61 -11.80
CA VAL A 63 5.61 -3.46 -11.22
C VAL A 63 6.69 -3.73 -12.25
#